data_AF-A0A7H8IYF9-F1
#
_entry.id   AF-A0A7H8IYF9-F1
#
_cell.length_a   1.000
_cell.length_b   1.000
_cell.length_c   1.000
_cell.angle_alpha   90.00
_cell.angle_beta   90.00
_cell.angle_gamma   90.00
#
_symmetry.space_group_name_H-M   'P 1'
#
loop_
_entity.id
_entity.type
_entity.pdbx_description
1 polymer ?
#
loop_
_entity_poly.entity_id
_entity_poly.type
_entity_poly.pdbx_seq_one_letter_code
_entity_poly.pdbx_strand_id
1 'polypeptide(L)'
;MRFMETPDTPENAAENAAATAEDHPGRSTADHSGEPGAEATGIAAQDWDTAAADPQYRAAVVDLLGALAYGELAAFERLAEDAKLAPTLEEKAELAKMASAEFHHFERLRDRLAAVGEQPTEAMEPFAAALDGFHRQTAPSDWLEGLVKAYVGDSIASDFYREVAVRLDADTRGLVLQVLDDTGHASFAVEKVRAAIEADPRVGGRLALWARRLMGEALSQAQRVVADRDALSTMLVGGMADGFDLAEVGRMFSRITEAHTKRMAALGLAA
;
A
#
# COMPACT_ATOMS: atom_id res chain seq x y z
N MET A 1 21.65 47.44 -47.07
CA MET A 1 21.76 47.54 -45.60
C MET A 1 21.92 49.01 -45.24
N ARG A 2 21.10 49.55 -44.34
CA ARG A 2 20.98 50.99 -44.05
C ARG A 2 20.59 51.15 -42.56
N PHE A 3 21.36 51.95 -41.81
CA PHE A 3 21.15 52.47 -40.44
C PHE A 3 21.03 51.39 -39.32
N MET A 4 21.85 51.44 -38.25
CA MET A 4 22.00 52.44 -37.16
C MET A 4 20.74 52.59 -36.31
N GLU A 5 20.84 52.24 -35.02
CA GLU A 5 20.73 53.18 -33.88
C GLU A 5 20.94 52.47 -32.53
N THR A 6 22.02 52.86 -31.83
CA THR A 6 22.07 53.00 -30.36
C THR A 6 21.29 54.28 -29.98
N PRO A 7 20.81 54.51 -28.72
CA PRO A 7 21.69 54.52 -27.53
C PRO A 7 21.06 54.35 -26.11
N ASP A 8 21.95 54.53 -25.12
CA ASP A 8 21.80 55.12 -23.76
C ASP A 8 20.89 54.53 -22.66
N THR A 9 21.60 54.04 -21.62
CA THR A 9 21.28 54.01 -20.17
C THR A 9 21.10 55.44 -19.63
N PRO A 10 20.13 55.75 -18.74
CA PRO A 10 20.26 55.52 -17.27
C PRO A 10 18.89 55.11 -16.63
N GLU A 11 18.56 55.19 -15.32
CA GLU A 11 19.23 55.74 -14.11
C GLU A 11 18.78 54.95 -12.84
N ASN A 12 19.01 55.49 -11.62
CA ASN A 12 18.59 54.92 -10.33
C ASN A 12 17.89 55.98 -9.44
N ALA A 13 16.61 55.78 -9.12
CA ALA A 13 15.82 56.52 -8.11
C ALA A 13 14.60 55.64 -7.74
N ALA A 14 14.40 55.16 -6.52
CA ALA A 14 14.09 55.83 -5.25
C ALA A 14 12.57 55.94 -4.96
N GLU A 15 12.22 55.62 -3.70
CA GLU A 15 11.04 56.05 -2.94
C GLU A 15 9.61 55.51 -3.22
N ASN A 16 9.21 54.59 -2.32
CA ASN A 16 8.25 54.84 -1.22
C ASN A 16 6.74 54.48 -1.37
N ALA A 17 6.19 54.08 -0.21
CA ALA A 17 4.80 54.15 0.26
C ALA A 17 3.72 53.11 -0.18
N ALA A 18 3.20 52.45 0.86
CA ALA A 18 1.78 52.23 1.15
C ALA A 18 0.94 51.18 0.38
N ALA A 19 0.76 50.04 1.07
CA ALA A 19 -0.54 49.48 1.45
C ALA A 19 -1.71 49.49 0.44
N THR A 20 -1.93 48.34 -0.19
CA THR A 20 -3.26 47.84 -0.54
C THR A 20 -3.46 46.47 0.10
N ALA A 21 -4.25 46.43 1.18
CA ALA A 21 -4.76 45.18 1.74
C ALA A 21 -5.94 44.72 0.87
N GLU A 22 -5.74 43.68 0.05
CA GLU A 22 -6.84 43.06 -0.69
C GLU A 22 -7.48 41.94 0.14
N ASP A 23 -8.65 42.28 0.65
CA ASP A 23 -9.58 41.39 1.34
C ASP A 23 -10.00 40.21 0.45
N HIS A 24 -9.54 39.00 0.80
CA HIS A 24 -10.01 37.74 0.21
C HIS A 24 -10.86 36.98 1.24
N PRO A 25 -12.20 37.10 1.18
CA PRO A 25 -13.08 36.38 2.09
C PRO A 25 -13.18 34.90 1.68
N GLY A 26 -13.19 34.01 2.68
CA GLY A 26 -13.70 32.64 2.50
C GLY A 26 -12.69 31.50 2.37
N ARG A 27 -11.57 31.52 3.12
CA ARG A 27 -10.91 30.25 3.46
C ARG A 27 -11.83 29.48 4.41
N SER A 28 -12.71 28.65 3.84
CA SER A 28 -13.54 27.73 4.62
C SER A 28 -12.64 26.78 5.40
N THR A 29 -12.48 27.04 6.69
CA THR A 29 -12.02 26.03 7.64
C THR A 29 -13.14 25.00 7.74
N ALA A 30 -13.06 23.97 6.90
CA ALA A 30 -13.81 22.75 7.10
C ALA A 30 -13.36 22.18 8.44
N ASP A 31 -14.14 22.49 9.47
CA ASP A 31 -13.99 21.97 10.82
C ASP A 31 -14.28 20.47 10.73
N HIS A 32 -13.23 19.69 10.48
CA HIS A 32 -13.24 18.26 10.73
C HIS A 32 -13.23 18.05 12.24
N SER A 33 -14.40 18.34 12.85
CA SER A 33 -14.81 17.78 14.12
C SER A 33 -14.92 16.27 13.93
N GLY A 34 -13.77 15.59 13.93
CA GLY A 34 -13.70 14.15 13.94
C GLY A 34 -14.52 13.64 15.10
N GLU A 35 -15.30 12.59 14.85
CA GLU A 35 -15.94 11.83 15.93
C GLU A 35 -14.85 11.50 16.97
N PRO A 36 -15.12 11.66 18.28
CA PRO A 36 -14.10 11.40 19.30
C PRO A 36 -13.64 9.96 19.14
N GLY A 37 -12.40 9.80 18.67
CA GLY A 37 -11.85 8.50 18.30
C GLY A 37 -11.98 7.56 19.49
N ALA A 38 -12.60 6.40 19.25
CA ALA A 38 -12.81 5.41 20.29
C ALA A 38 -11.48 5.14 21.01
N GLU A 39 -11.44 5.39 22.32
CA GLU A 39 -10.22 5.25 23.11
C GLU A 39 -9.65 3.85 22.88
N ALA A 40 -8.38 3.79 22.47
CA ALA A 40 -7.71 2.51 22.28
C ALA A 40 -7.71 1.76 23.63
N THR A 41 -8.05 0.47 23.61
CA THR A 41 -8.15 -0.36 24.81
C THR A 41 -7.37 -1.66 24.62
N GLY A 42 -7.02 -2.33 25.73
CA GLY A 42 -6.26 -3.57 25.71
C GLY A 42 -4.87 -3.40 25.10
N ILE A 43 -4.48 -4.29 24.21
CA ILE A 43 -3.19 -4.28 23.49
C ILE A 43 -3.01 -2.99 22.69
N ALA A 44 -4.07 -2.47 22.06
CA ALA A 44 -3.98 -1.28 21.20
C ALA A 44 -3.61 0.01 21.95
N ALA A 45 -3.71 0.01 23.28
CA ALA A 45 -3.32 1.11 24.16
C ALA A 45 -1.89 1.01 24.69
N GLN A 46 -1.22 -0.14 24.50
CA GLN A 46 0.09 -0.44 25.06
C GLN A 46 1.22 -0.06 24.10
N ASP A 47 2.41 0.16 24.64
CA ASP A 47 3.65 0.17 23.88
C ASP A 47 4.13 -1.26 23.60
N TRP A 48 5.16 -1.39 22.76
CA TRP A 48 5.74 -2.68 22.42
C TRP A 48 6.27 -3.44 23.65
N ASP A 49 7.01 -2.77 24.53
CA ASP A 49 7.65 -3.41 25.68
C ASP A 49 6.64 -4.02 26.66
N THR A 50 5.48 -3.38 26.84
CA THR A 50 4.37 -3.90 27.65
C THR A 50 3.63 -5.02 26.92
N ALA A 51 3.28 -4.84 25.64
CA ALA A 51 2.47 -5.80 24.89
C ALA A 51 3.24 -7.10 24.57
N ALA A 52 4.51 -7.01 24.15
CA ALA A 52 5.36 -8.16 23.84
C ALA A 52 5.89 -8.91 25.09
N ALA A 53 5.49 -8.49 26.30
CA ALA A 53 5.63 -9.31 27.50
C ALA A 53 4.71 -10.55 27.47
N ASP A 54 3.64 -10.52 26.67
CA ASP A 54 2.90 -11.73 26.26
C ASP A 54 3.65 -12.44 25.11
N PRO A 55 4.17 -13.66 25.33
CA PRO A 55 4.91 -14.40 24.29
C PRO A 55 4.07 -14.72 23.05
N GLN A 56 2.75 -14.89 23.20
CA GLN A 56 1.85 -15.20 22.08
C GLN A 56 1.60 -13.96 21.22
N TYR A 57 1.41 -12.80 21.84
CA TYR A 57 1.33 -11.52 21.11
C TYR A 57 2.65 -11.23 20.40
N ARG A 58 3.79 -11.35 21.09
CA ARG A 58 5.12 -11.17 20.50
C ARG A 58 5.29 -12.05 19.26
N ALA A 59 5.03 -13.35 19.37
CA ALA A 59 5.15 -14.29 18.25
C ALA A 59 4.26 -13.89 17.06
N ALA A 60 3.02 -13.45 17.30
CA ALA A 60 2.11 -13.02 16.24
C ALA A 60 2.57 -11.73 15.53
N VAL A 61 3.16 -10.77 16.25
CA VAL A 61 3.73 -9.57 15.64
C VAL A 61 5.00 -9.87 14.85
N VAL A 62 5.86 -10.77 15.34
CA VAL A 62 7.05 -11.20 14.61
C VAL A 62 6.65 -11.91 13.31
N ASP A 63 5.63 -12.78 13.36
CA ASP A 63 5.03 -13.39 12.17
C ASP A 63 4.47 -12.35 11.20
N LEU A 64 3.72 -11.36 11.69
CA LEU A 64 3.19 -10.28 10.85
C LEU A 64 4.32 -9.51 10.17
N LEU A 65 5.31 -9.04 10.93
CA LEU A 65 6.43 -8.26 10.41
C LEU A 65 7.28 -9.07 9.41
N GLY A 66 7.46 -10.37 9.65
CA GLY A 66 8.13 -11.28 8.71
C GLY A 66 7.35 -11.46 7.40
N ALA A 67 6.03 -11.65 7.48
CA ALA A 67 5.15 -11.76 6.32
C ALA A 67 5.13 -10.46 5.49
N LEU A 68 5.02 -9.32 6.16
CA LEU A 68 5.06 -8.00 5.52
C LEU A 68 6.44 -7.76 4.88
N ALA A 69 7.55 -7.93 5.61
CA ALA A 69 8.89 -7.70 5.07
C ALA A 69 9.19 -8.55 3.83
N TYR A 70 8.78 -9.81 3.80
CA TYR A 70 8.92 -10.64 2.59
C TYR A 70 7.99 -10.18 1.47
N GLY A 71 6.75 -9.79 1.79
CA GLY A 71 5.80 -9.23 0.84
C GLY A 71 6.35 -8.01 0.10
N GLU A 72 6.89 -7.05 0.85
CA GLU A 72 7.49 -5.83 0.29
C GLU A 72 8.74 -6.15 -0.58
N LEU A 73 9.62 -7.05 -0.12
CA LEU A 73 10.79 -7.46 -0.90
C LEU A 73 10.41 -8.15 -2.22
N ALA A 74 9.43 -9.06 -2.17
CA ALA A 74 8.93 -9.75 -3.35
C ALA A 74 8.20 -8.79 -4.31
N ALA A 75 7.43 -7.84 -3.76
CA ALA A 75 6.76 -6.78 -4.52
C ALA A 75 7.76 -5.89 -5.26
N PHE A 76 8.83 -5.43 -4.60
CA PHE A 76 9.95 -4.71 -5.24
C PHE A 76 10.50 -5.48 -6.45
N GLU A 77 10.87 -6.74 -6.27
CA GLU A 77 11.43 -7.55 -7.37
C GLU A 77 10.44 -7.70 -8.53
N ARG A 78 9.16 -7.94 -8.24
CA ARG A 78 8.15 -8.12 -9.28
C ARG A 78 7.83 -6.83 -10.01
N LEU A 79 7.71 -5.70 -9.32
CA LEU A 79 7.50 -4.39 -9.94
C LEU A 79 8.70 -3.99 -10.81
N ALA A 80 9.93 -4.26 -10.36
CA ALA A 80 11.15 -4.01 -11.14
C ALA A 80 11.25 -4.90 -12.40
N GLU A 81 10.74 -6.14 -12.35
CA GLU A 81 10.62 -7.02 -13.52
C GLU A 81 9.51 -6.55 -14.47
N ASP A 82 8.30 -6.32 -13.94
CA ASP A 82 7.11 -5.92 -14.69
C ASP A 82 7.31 -4.54 -15.36
N ALA A 83 8.12 -3.63 -14.78
CA ALA A 83 8.57 -2.38 -15.39
C ALA A 83 9.34 -2.53 -16.72
N LYS A 84 9.86 -3.73 -17.05
CA LYS A 84 10.50 -4.00 -18.34
C LYS A 84 9.49 -4.12 -19.49
N LEU A 85 8.21 -4.35 -19.18
CA LEU A 85 7.12 -4.46 -20.16
C LEU A 85 6.58 -3.08 -20.61
N ALA A 86 7.00 -1.99 -19.95
CA ALA A 86 6.52 -0.64 -20.20
C ALA A 86 6.75 -0.17 -21.66
N PRO A 87 5.74 0.43 -22.32
CA PRO A 87 5.84 0.87 -23.70
C PRO A 87 6.64 2.18 -23.85
N THR A 88 6.82 2.95 -22.78
CA THR A 88 7.59 4.20 -22.76
C THR A 88 8.53 4.28 -21.56
N LEU A 89 9.55 5.15 -21.63
CA LEU A 89 10.47 5.39 -20.52
C LEU A 89 9.79 6.08 -19.32
N GLU A 90 8.78 6.90 -19.57
CA GLU A 90 7.95 7.53 -18.53
C GLU A 90 7.13 6.49 -17.78
N GLU A 91 6.43 5.62 -18.50
CA GLU A 91 5.64 4.54 -17.90
C GLU A 91 6.52 3.52 -17.15
N LYS A 92 7.75 3.30 -17.63
CA LYS A 92 8.77 2.52 -16.92
C LYS A 92 9.21 3.18 -15.61
N ALA A 93 9.36 4.50 -15.60
CA ALA A 93 9.82 5.24 -14.43
C ALA A 93 8.78 5.19 -13.29
N GLU A 94 7.48 5.19 -13.61
CA GLU A 94 6.42 5.10 -12.59
C GLU A 94 6.43 3.76 -11.83
N LEU A 95 6.56 2.61 -12.51
CA LEU A 95 6.71 1.32 -11.81
C LEU A 95 8.06 1.19 -11.11
N ALA A 96 9.13 1.76 -11.67
CA ALA A 96 10.44 1.75 -11.01
C ALA A 96 10.43 2.58 -9.71
N LYS A 97 9.69 3.69 -9.68
CA LYS A 97 9.46 4.49 -8.48
C LYS A 97 8.64 3.71 -7.44
N MET A 98 7.57 3.02 -7.87
CA MET A 98 6.77 2.16 -6.99
C MET A 98 7.60 1.04 -6.38
N ALA A 99 8.40 0.34 -7.19
CA ALA A 99 9.33 -0.69 -6.72
C ALA A 99 10.30 -0.13 -5.66
N SER A 100 10.84 1.07 -5.88
CA SER A 100 11.73 1.73 -4.92
C SER A 100 11.04 2.08 -3.58
N ALA A 101 9.72 2.28 -3.56
CA ALA A 101 8.96 2.46 -2.34
C ALA A 101 8.85 1.14 -1.57
N GLU A 102 8.47 0.04 -2.24
CA GLU A 102 8.39 -1.29 -1.58
C GLU A 102 9.75 -1.72 -1.00
N PHE A 103 10.86 -1.43 -1.68
CA PHE A 103 12.17 -1.71 -1.09
C PHE A 103 12.42 -0.89 0.19
N HIS A 104 12.00 0.37 0.23
CA HIS A 104 12.08 1.19 1.45
C HIS A 104 11.15 0.67 2.56
N HIS A 105 9.95 0.21 2.22
CA HIS A 105 9.02 -0.45 3.15
C HIS A 105 9.67 -1.70 3.76
N PHE A 106 10.27 -2.56 2.93
CA PHE A 106 11.06 -3.72 3.35
C PHE A 106 12.18 -3.32 4.34
N GLU A 107 12.97 -2.29 4.03
CA GLU A 107 14.06 -1.86 4.93
C GLU A 107 13.54 -1.46 6.32
N ARG A 108 12.42 -0.75 6.39
CA ARG A 108 11.82 -0.30 7.66
C ARG A 108 11.28 -1.47 8.49
N LEU A 109 10.68 -2.47 7.83
CA LEU A 109 10.16 -3.68 8.48
C LEU A 109 11.32 -4.60 8.95
N ARG A 110 12.35 -4.78 8.12
CA ARG A 110 13.62 -5.44 8.46
C ARG A 110 14.27 -4.81 9.69
N ASP A 111 14.38 -3.49 9.71
CA ASP A 111 15.03 -2.76 10.80
C ASP A 111 14.21 -2.83 12.10
N ARG A 112 12.87 -2.87 12.01
CA ARG A 112 12.00 -3.16 13.17
C ARG A 112 12.22 -4.57 13.71
N LEU A 113 12.24 -5.60 12.86
CA LEU A 113 12.51 -6.99 13.27
C LEU A 113 13.83 -7.08 14.04
N ALA A 114 14.90 -6.48 13.50
CA ALA A 114 16.20 -6.41 14.18
C ALA A 114 16.13 -5.63 15.50
N ALA A 115 15.42 -4.50 15.54
CA ALA A 115 15.29 -3.67 16.74
C ALA A 115 14.51 -4.36 17.88
N VAL A 116 13.55 -5.23 17.56
CA VAL A 116 12.85 -6.04 18.58
C VAL A 116 13.60 -7.31 18.99
N GLY A 117 14.78 -7.56 18.41
CA GLY A 117 15.68 -8.66 18.76
C GLY A 117 15.52 -9.93 17.94
N GLU A 118 14.77 -9.90 16.84
CA GLU A 118 14.58 -11.03 15.93
C GLU A 118 15.57 -10.97 14.75
N GLN A 119 15.89 -12.14 14.17
CA GLN A 119 16.72 -12.21 12.97
C GLN A 119 15.82 -12.07 11.72
N PRO A 120 15.90 -10.97 10.94
CA PRO A 120 14.90 -10.68 9.92
C PRO A 120 14.68 -11.78 8.88
N THR A 121 15.73 -12.48 8.43
CA THR A 121 15.54 -13.52 7.39
C THR A 121 14.82 -14.74 7.93
N GLU A 122 15.07 -15.12 9.19
CA GLU A 122 14.39 -16.25 9.86
C GLU A 122 12.90 -15.93 10.11
N ALA A 123 12.56 -14.67 10.40
CA ALA A 123 11.16 -14.23 10.51
C ALA A 123 10.44 -14.23 9.15
N MET A 124 11.14 -13.93 8.05
CA MET A 124 10.59 -13.87 6.70
C MET A 124 10.41 -15.25 6.04
N GLU A 125 11.34 -16.18 6.25
CA GLU A 125 11.44 -17.45 5.52
C GLU A 125 10.17 -18.33 5.55
N PRO A 126 9.38 -18.42 6.65
CA PRO A 126 8.12 -19.16 6.68
C PRO A 126 7.07 -18.70 5.64
N PHE A 127 7.11 -17.44 5.23
CA PHE A 127 6.12 -16.84 4.33
C PHE A 127 6.52 -16.90 2.85
N ALA A 128 7.80 -17.13 2.58
CA ALA A 128 8.38 -17.07 1.23
C ALA A 128 7.65 -17.97 0.22
N ALA A 129 7.41 -19.23 0.59
CA ALA A 129 6.79 -20.20 -0.32
C ALA A 129 5.36 -19.83 -0.76
N ALA A 130 4.59 -19.16 0.11
CA ALA A 130 3.22 -18.71 -0.16
C ALA A 130 3.22 -17.43 -1.00
N LEU A 131 4.03 -16.44 -0.64
CA LEU A 131 4.11 -15.15 -1.35
C LEU A 131 4.73 -15.32 -2.76
N ASP A 132 5.78 -16.15 -2.90
CA ASP A 132 6.25 -16.58 -4.21
C ASP A 132 5.18 -17.37 -4.98
N GLY A 133 4.37 -18.16 -4.28
CA GLY A 133 3.25 -18.91 -4.84
C GLY A 133 2.22 -18.00 -5.50
N PHE A 134 1.86 -16.89 -4.83
CA PHE A 134 1.04 -15.84 -5.40
C PHE A 134 1.73 -15.23 -6.63
N HIS A 135 2.97 -14.76 -6.53
CA HIS A 135 3.64 -14.07 -7.63
C HIS A 135 3.90 -14.95 -8.86
N ARG A 136 4.22 -16.24 -8.69
CA ARG A 136 4.35 -17.20 -9.80
C ARG A 136 3.02 -17.44 -10.51
N GLN A 137 1.92 -17.56 -9.75
CA GLN A 137 0.59 -17.78 -10.32
C GLN A 137 -0.05 -16.49 -10.86
N THR A 138 0.56 -15.34 -10.60
CA THR A 138 0.18 -14.00 -11.06
C THR A 138 1.30 -13.29 -11.84
N ALA A 139 2.11 -14.04 -12.60
CA ALA A 139 3.01 -13.46 -13.59
C ALA A 139 2.20 -12.84 -14.75
N PRO A 140 2.29 -11.52 -15.00
CA PRO A 140 1.53 -10.87 -16.06
C PRO A 140 2.05 -11.27 -17.44
N SER A 141 1.17 -11.35 -18.43
CA SER A 141 1.54 -11.64 -19.82
C SER A 141 1.87 -10.39 -20.64
N ASP A 142 1.39 -9.22 -20.21
CA ASP A 142 1.67 -7.93 -20.83
C ASP A 142 1.69 -6.76 -19.82
N TRP A 143 2.00 -5.57 -20.33
CA TRP A 143 2.08 -4.34 -19.55
C TRP A 143 0.81 -4.01 -18.76
N LEU A 144 -0.36 -4.22 -19.35
CA LEU A 144 -1.64 -3.87 -18.73
C LEU A 144 -1.99 -4.84 -17.60
N GLU A 145 -1.66 -6.12 -17.74
CA GLU A 145 -1.74 -7.08 -16.63
C GLU A 145 -0.76 -6.73 -15.50
N GLY A 146 0.43 -6.22 -15.82
CA GLY A 146 1.39 -5.69 -14.84
C GLY A 146 0.85 -4.48 -14.08
N LEU A 147 0.27 -3.49 -14.78
CA LEU A 147 -0.37 -2.31 -14.16
C LEU A 147 -1.55 -2.69 -13.26
N VAL A 148 -2.44 -3.58 -13.73
CA VAL A 148 -3.57 -4.06 -12.92
C VAL A 148 -3.07 -4.82 -11.70
N LYS A 149 -2.00 -5.62 -11.84
CA LYS A 149 -1.38 -6.34 -10.72
C LYS A 149 -0.76 -5.41 -9.68
N ALA A 150 -0.01 -4.40 -10.11
CA ALA A 150 0.55 -3.38 -9.21
C ALA A 150 -0.55 -2.69 -8.40
N TYR A 151 -1.56 -2.15 -9.09
CA TYR A 151 -2.72 -1.47 -8.47
C TYR A 151 -3.52 -2.38 -7.51
N VAL A 152 -3.78 -3.63 -7.91
CA VAL A 152 -4.53 -4.59 -7.08
C VAL A 152 -3.72 -5.05 -5.88
N GLY A 153 -2.41 -5.29 -6.04
CA GLY A 153 -1.51 -5.70 -4.97
C GLY A 153 -1.41 -4.64 -3.88
N ASP A 154 -1.00 -3.43 -4.27
CA ASP A 154 -0.93 -2.22 -3.44
C ASP A 154 -2.23 -1.96 -2.67
N SER A 155 -3.37 -2.08 -3.35
CA SER A 155 -4.67 -1.89 -2.71
C SER A 155 -5.09 -3.01 -1.75
N ILE A 156 -4.73 -4.27 -2.01
CA ILE A 156 -5.02 -5.41 -1.12
C ILE A 156 -4.11 -5.36 0.10
N ALA A 157 -2.82 -5.05 -0.09
CA ALA A 157 -1.90 -4.77 1.00
C ALA A 157 -2.44 -3.62 1.85
N SER A 158 -2.79 -2.50 1.23
CA SER A 158 -3.32 -1.32 1.93
C SER A 158 -4.54 -1.61 2.81
N ASP A 159 -5.49 -2.42 2.34
CA ASP A 159 -6.64 -2.82 3.16
C ASP A 159 -6.20 -3.75 4.31
N PHE A 160 -5.35 -4.74 4.05
CA PHE A 160 -4.85 -5.67 5.07
C PHE A 160 -4.09 -4.96 6.19
N TYR A 161 -3.17 -4.05 5.83
CA TYR A 161 -2.44 -3.20 6.76
C TYR A 161 -3.38 -2.39 7.68
N ARG A 162 -4.50 -1.86 7.15
CA ARG A 162 -5.52 -1.16 7.97
C ARG A 162 -6.29 -2.10 8.89
N GLU A 163 -6.63 -3.30 8.42
CA GLU A 163 -7.32 -4.34 9.21
C GLU A 163 -6.48 -4.89 10.38
N VAL A 164 -5.16 -5.00 10.21
CA VAL A 164 -4.26 -5.40 11.30
C VAL A 164 -3.92 -4.23 12.24
N ALA A 165 -3.73 -3.02 11.71
CA ALA A 165 -3.30 -1.85 12.48
C ALA A 165 -4.16 -1.58 13.73
N VAL A 166 -5.47 -1.78 13.65
CA VAL A 166 -6.41 -1.57 14.77
C VAL A 166 -6.23 -2.53 15.95
N ARG A 167 -5.50 -3.65 15.76
CA ARG A 167 -5.24 -4.69 16.78
C ARG A 167 -3.83 -4.65 17.36
N LEU A 168 -2.94 -3.83 16.80
CA LEU A 168 -1.53 -3.74 17.19
C LEU A 168 -1.30 -2.71 18.31
N ASP A 169 -0.26 -2.97 19.11
CA ASP A 169 0.38 -2.01 20.01
C ASP A 169 0.73 -0.69 19.31
N ALA A 170 0.89 0.39 20.07
CA ALA A 170 1.04 1.73 19.55
C ALA A 170 2.28 1.90 18.63
N ASP A 171 3.39 1.21 18.92
CA ASP A 171 4.64 1.35 18.17
C ASP A 171 4.57 0.59 16.84
N THR A 172 4.10 -0.66 16.89
CA THR A 172 3.95 -1.51 15.71
C THR A 172 2.82 -0.98 14.81
N ARG A 173 1.71 -0.48 15.40
CA ARG A 173 0.67 0.27 14.67
C ARG A 173 1.26 1.49 13.98
N GLY A 174 2.08 2.27 14.69
CA GLY A 174 2.76 3.44 14.14
C GLY A 174 3.59 3.09 12.92
N LEU A 175 4.39 2.02 12.98
CA LEU A 175 5.19 1.55 11.85
C LEU A 175 4.33 1.16 10.64
N VAL A 176 3.33 0.28 10.83
CA VAL A 176 2.53 -0.22 9.68
C VAL A 176 1.72 0.89 9.03
N LEU A 177 1.22 1.87 9.80
CA LEU A 177 0.53 3.04 9.24
C LEU A 177 1.49 3.96 8.47
N GLN A 178 2.73 4.15 8.93
CA GLN A 178 3.71 4.94 8.17
C GLN A 178 4.27 4.23 6.93
N VAL A 179 4.06 2.91 6.79
CA VAL A 179 4.34 2.16 5.55
C VAL A 179 3.18 2.34 4.56
N LEU A 180 1.93 2.39 5.04
CA LEU A 180 0.77 2.71 4.19
C LEU A 180 0.86 4.08 3.49
N ASP A 181 1.35 5.10 4.19
CA ASP A 181 1.20 6.50 3.75
C ASP A 181 2.05 6.88 2.50
N ASP A 182 2.99 6.02 2.05
CA ASP A 182 3.84 6.26 0.86
C ASP A 182 3.20 5.80 -0.48
N THR A 183 1.98 5.25 -0.44
CA THR A 183 1.30 4.58 -1.58
C THR A 183 0.65 5.55 -2.59
N GLY A 184 1.47 6.33 -3.29
CA GLY A 184 1.02 7.39 -4.23
C GLY A 184 0.63 6.95 -5.65
N HIS A 185 0.66 5.66 -5.99
CA HIS A 185 0.74 5.19 -7.40
C HIS A 185 -0.61 4.82 -8.05
N ALA A 186 -1.69 4.79 -7.29
CA ALA A 186 -2.99 4.26 -7.72
C ALA A 186 -3.62 5.00 -8.92
N SER A 187 -3.41 6.32 -9.05
CA SER A 187 -4.02 7.15 -10.11
C SER A 187 -3.49 6.83 -11.51
N PHE A 188 -2.17 6.61 -11.63
CA PHE A 188 -1.50 6.31 -12.89
C PHE A 188 -2.02 5.02 -13.54
N ALA A 189 -2.14 3.95 -12.74
CA ALA A 189 -2.68 2.68 -13.23
C ALA A 189 -4.14 2.82 -13.69
N VAL A 190 -4.96 3.59 -12.95
CA VAL A 190 -6.37 3.85 -13.32
C VAL A 190 -6.48 4.62 -14.64
N GLU A 191 -5.68 5.66 -14.83
CA GLU A 191 -5.65 6.42 -16.09
C GLU A 191 -5.29 5.51 -17.28
N LYS A 192 -4.17 4.79 -17.19
CA LYS A 192 -3.63 3.99 -18.30
C LYS A 192 -4.53 2.82 -18.66
N VAL A 193 -5.10 2.12 -17.67
CA VAL A 193 -6.03 1.01 -17.92
C VAL A 193 -7.32 1.50 -18.57
N ARG A 194 -7.88 2.64 -18.13
CA ARG A 194 -9.09 3.21 -18.74
C ARG A 194 -8.84 3.67 -20.16
N ALA A 195 -7.72 4.35 -20.44
CA ALA A 195 -7.34 4.76 -21.78
C ALA A 195 -7.16 3.56 -22.73
N ALA A 196 -6.57 2.46 -22.25
CA ALA A 196 -6.44 1.23 -23.03
C ALA A 196 -7.80 0.56 -23.33
N ILE A 197 -8.75 0.59 -22.39
CA ILE A 197 -10.11 0.07 -22.59
C ILE A 197 -10.92 0.96 -23.56
N GLU A 198 -10.73 2.27 -23.52
CA GLU A 198 -11.35 3.20 -24.48
C GLU A 198 -10.82 2.97 -25.91
N ALA A 199 -9.51 2.72 -26.05
CA ALA A 199 -8.87 2.43 -27.33
C ALA A 199 -9.22 1.04 -27.89
N ASP A 200 -9.33 0.00 -27.05
CA ASP A 200 -9.84 -1.32 -27.45
C ASP A 200 -10.70 -1.96 -26.34
N PRO A 201 -12.04 -1.88 -26.43
CA PRO A 201 -12.96 -2.42 -25.42
C PRO A 201 -12.79 -3.92 -25.11
N ARG A 202 -12.15 -4.70 -25.99
CA ARG A 202 -11.84 -6.13 -25.73
C ARG A 202 -10.84 -6.31 -24.58
N VAL A 203 -9.99 -5.32 -24.32
CA VAL A 203 -9.02 -5.31 -23.21
C VAL A 203 -9.73 -5.43 -21.86
N GLY A 204 -10.85 -4.73 -21.67
CA GLY A 204 -11.57 -4.73 -20.39
C GLY A 204 -12.06 -6.13 -19.97
N GLY A 205 -12.54 -6.94 -20.92
CA GLY A 205 -12.95 -8.32 -20.64
C GLY A 205 -11.81 -9.22 -20.19
N ARG A 206 -10.62 -9.07 -20.78
CA ARG A 206 -9.40 -9.80 -20.39
C ARG A 206 -8.90 -9.35 -19.01
N LEU A 207 -8.75 -8.05 -18.80
CA LEU A 207 -8.25 -7.50 -17.53
C LEU A 207 -9.19 -7.78 -16.35
N ALA A 208 -10.50 -7.86 -16.58
CA ALA A 208 -11.48 -8.31 -15.58
C ALA A 208 -11.25 -9.78 -15.16
N LEU A 209 -10.96 -10.68 -16.10
CA LEU A 209 -10.61 -12.08 -15.79
C LEU A 209 -9.27 -12.17 -15.05
N TRP A 210 -8.30 -11.33 -15.44
CA TRP A 210 -7.02 -11.22 -14.75
C TRP A 210 -7.19 -10.76 -13.29
N ALA A 211 -7.93 -9.69 -13.05
CA ALA A 211 -8.14 -9.18 -11.69
C ALA A 211 -8.88 -10.17 -10.77
N ARG A 212 -9.88 -10.90 -11.30
CA ARG A 212 -10.51 -12.01 -10.56
C ARG A 212 -9.51 -13.10 -10.19
N ARG A 213 -8.57 -13.44 -11.08
CA ARG A 213 -7.49 -14.39 -10.79
C ARG A 213 -6.54 -13.86 -9.72
N LEU A 214 -6.15 -12.58 -9.77
CA LEU A 214 -5.33 -11.95 -8.73
C LEU A 214 -5.96 -12.10 -7.35
N MET A 215 -7.25 -11.75 -7.21
CA MET A 215 -7.97 -11.89 -5.94
C MET A 215 -8.09 -13.35 -5.50
N GLY A 216 -8.42 -14.27 -6.41
CA GLY A 216 -8.51 -15.71 -6.09
C GLY A 216 -7.20 -16.31 -5.59
N GLU A 217 -6.07 -15.96 -6.23
CA GLU A 217 -4.74 -16.40 -5.78
C GLU A 217 -4.34 -15.77 -4.45
N ALA A 218 -4.62 -14.48 -4.24
CA ALA A 218 -4.33 -13.80 -2.98
C ALA A 218 -5.08 -14.45 -1.80
N LEU A 219 -6.39 -14.70 -1.97
CA LEU A 219 -7.20 -15.40 -0.96
C LEU A 219 -6.70 -16.83 -0.70
N SER A 220 -6.32 -17.56 -1.75
CA SER A 220 -5.78 -18.93 -1.64
C SER A 220 -4.48 -18.99 -0.83
N GLN A 221 -3.54 -18.08 -1.09
CA GLN A 221 -2.29 -18.03 -0.30
C GLN A 221 -2.52 -17.51 1.12
N ALA A 222 -3.39 -16.52 1.32
CA ALA A 222 -3.74 -16.03 2.65
C ALA A 222 -4.38 -17.13 3.51
N GLN A 223 -5.26 -17.96 2.93
CA GLN A 223 -5.84 -19.13 3.61
C GLN A 223 -4.79 -20.16 4.01
N ARG A 224 -3.76 -20.41 3.18
CA ARG A 224 -2.64 -21.27 3.55
C ARG A 224 -1.85 -20.70 4.74
N VAL A 225 -1.47 -19.42 4.68
CA VAL A 225 -0.73 -18.77 5.78
C VAL A 225 -1.52 -18.81 7.09
N VAL A 226 -2.83 -18.55 7.06
CA VAL A 226 -3.72 -18.65 8.23
C VAL A 226 -3.81 -20.07 8.78
N ALA A 227 -3.79 -21.09 7.93
CA ALA A 227 -3.84 -22.50 8.33
C ALA A 227 -2.50 -23.01 8.93
N ASP A 228 -1.38 -22.44 8.51
CA ASP A 228 -0.04 -22.86 8.93
C ASP A 228 0.53 -22.04 10.13
N ARG A 229 -0.13 -20.94 10.55
CA ARG A 229 0.36 -19.97 11.57
C ARG A 229 -0.69 -19.59 12.62
N ASP A 230 -0.89 -20.46 13.61
CA ASP A 230 -1.88 -20.28 14.70
C ASP A 230 -1.74 -18.94 15.47
N ALA A 231 -0.52 -18.45 15.70
CA ALA A 231 -0.28 -17.21 16.44
C ALA A 231 -0.79 -15.97 15.67
N LEU A 232 -0.40 -15.83 14.41
CA LEU A 232 -0.87 -14.78 13.50
C LEU A 232 -2.40 -14.83 13.38
N SER A 233 -2.97 -16.01 13.18
CA SER A 233 -4.42 -16.22 13.12
C SER A 233 -5.14 -15.80 14.41
N THR A 234 -4.58 -16.10 15.58
CA THR A 234 -5.16 -15.66 16.88
C THR A 234 -5.18 -14.14 17.03
N MET A 235 -4.12 -13.46 16.57
CA MET A 235 -4.03 -11.99 16.60
C MET A 235 -5.04 -11.35 15.64
N LEU A 236 -5.17 -11.87 14.41
CA LEU A 236 -6.17 -11.40 13.43
C LEU A 236 -7.62 -11.52 13.97
N VAL A 237 -7.89 -12.58 14.74
CA VAL A 237 -9.20 -12.85 15.35
C VAL A 237 -9.53 -11.93 16.54
N GLY A 238 -8.53 -11.31 17.19
CA GLY A 238 -8.76 -10.38 18.31
C GLY A 238 -8.62 -11.00 19.71
N GLY A 239 -7.87 -12.10 19.84
CA GLY A 239 -7.49 -12.67 21.13
C GLY A 239 -8.36 -13.84 21.60
N MET A 240 -7.83 -14.59 22.57
CA MET A 240 -8.25 -15.96 22.90
C MET A 240 -9.51 -16.04 23.80
N ALA A 241 -10.39 -15.03 23.77
CA ALA A 241 -11.57 -14.98 24.64
C ALA A 241 -12.63 -16.05 24.28
N ASP A 242 -12.82 -16.36 23.00
CA ASP A 242 -13.80 -17.33 22.50
C ASP A 242 -13.25 -18.18 21.32
N GLY A 243 -12.06 -18.75 21.50
CA GLY A 243 -11.48 -19.71 20.56
C GLY A 243 -11.07 -19.13 19.20
N PHE A 244 -10.90 -20.02 18.21
CA PHE A 244 -10.40 -19.68 16.87
C PHE A 244 -11.57 -19.22 15.97
N ASP A 245 -12.03 -17.97 16.11
CA ASP A 245 -13.12 -17.43 15.27
C ASP A 245 -12.67 -17.18 13.82
N LEU A 246 -12.61 -18.26 13.05
CA LEU A 246 -12.51 -18.27 11.57
C LEU A 246 -13.53 -17.34 10.89
N ALA A 247 -14.66 -17.01 11.52
CA ALA A 247 -15.61 -16.08 10.94
C ALA A 247 -15.11 -14.62 11.01
N GLU A 248 -14.22 -14.21 11.94
CA GLU A 248 -13.61 -12.86 11.87
C GLU A 248 -12.63 -12.75 10.71
N VAL A 249 -11.78 -13.77 10.51
CA VAL A 249 -10.90 -13.85 9.33
C VAL A 249 -11.73 -13.87 8.04
N GLY A 250 -12.84 -14.60 8.02
CA GLY A 250 -13.81 -14.56 6.93
C GLY A 250 -14.43 -13.17 6.71
N ARG A 251 -14.82 -12.47 7.78
CA ARG A 251 -15.36 -11.09 7.71
C ARG A 251 -14.31 -10.10 7.18
N MET A 252 -13.04 -10.23 7.57
CA MET A 252 -11.92 -9.44 7.04
C MET A 252 -11.76 -9.66 5.52
N PHE A 253 -11.70 -10.91 5.06
CA PHE A 253 -11.62 -11.21 3.62
C PHE A 253 -12.83 -10.71 2.83
N SER A 254 -14.04 -10.75 3.39
CA SER A 254 -15.22 -10.15 2.77
C SER A 254 -15.06 -8.63 2.57
N ARG A 255 -14.59 -7.90 3.59
CA ARG A 255 -14.36 -6.44 3.51
C ARG A 255 -13.34 -6.08 2.42
N ILE A 256 -12.22 -6.82 2.35
CA ILE A 256 -11.18 -6.65 1.30
C ILE A 256 -11.76 -6.96 -0.10
N THR A 257 -12.62 -7.97 -0.23
CA THR A 257 -13.26 -8.36 -1.50
C THR A 257 -14.26 -7.30 -1.97
N GLU A 258 -15.07 -6.73 -1.07
CA GLU A 258 -15.98 -5.62 -1.37
C GLU A 258 -15.24 -4.35 -1.79
N ALA A 259 -14.13 -4.02 -1.12
CA ALA A 259 -13.26 -2.91 -1.49
C ALA A 259 -12.61 -3.13 -2.87
N HIS A 260 -12.16 -4.35 -3.17
CA HIS A 260 -11.64 -4.73 -4.49
C HIS A 260 -12.69 -4.56 -5.59
N THR A 261 -13.94 -4.95 -5.35
CA THR A 261 -15.06 -4.74 -6.31
C THR A 261 -15.22 -3.26 -6.68
N LYS A 262 -15.16 -2.36 -5.70
CA LYS A 262 -15.23 -0.91 -5.94
C LYS A 262 -14.04 -0.41 -6.77
N ARG A 263 -12.82 -0.93 -6.50
CA ARG A 263 -11.61 -0.60 -7.26
C ARG A 263 -11.63 -1.14 -8.70
N MET A 264 -12.25 -2.29 -8.95
CA MET A 264 -12.46 -2.78 -10.33
C MET A 264 -13.37 -1.86 -11.13
N ALA A 265 -14.45 -1.37 -10.53
CA ALA A 265 -15.31 -0.36 -11.15
C ALA A 265 -14.54 0.95 -11.46
N ALA A 266 -13.60 1.36 -10.59
CA ALA A 266 -12.75 2.53 -10.85
C ALA A 266 -11.84 2.35 -12.09
N LEU A 267 -11.28 1.16 -12.30
CA LEU A 267 -10.54 0.78 -13.52
C LEU A 267 -11.42 0.67 -14.79
N GLY A 268 -12.75 0.70 -14.65
CA GLY A 268 -13.68 0.40 -15.75
C GLY A 268 -13.83 -1.11 -16.03
N LEU A 269 -13.50 -1.96 -15.05
CA LEU A 269 -13.60 -3.42 -15.14
C LEU A 269 -14.86 -3.93 -14.43
N ALA A 270 -15.45 -5.00 -14.97
CA ALA A 270 -16.48 -5.76 -14.28
C ALA A 270 -15.84 -6.72 -13.27
N ALA A 271 -16.19 -6.59 -11.98
CA ALA A 271 -15.82 -7.52 -10.92
C ALA A 271 -16.50 -8.88 -11.11
#